data_AF-A0A3P1XHW5-F1
#
_entry.id   AF-A0A3P1XHW5-F1
#
_cell.length_a   1.000
_cell.length_b   1.000
_cell.length_c   1.000
_cell.angle_alpha   90.00
_cell.angle_beta   90.00
_cell.angle_gamma   90.00
#
_symmetry.space_group_name_H-M   'P 1'
#
loop_
_entity.id
_entity.type
_entity.pdbx_description
1 polymer ?
#
loop_
_entity_poly.entity_id
_entity_poly.type
_entity_poly.pdbx_seq_one_letter_code
_entity_poly.pdbx_strand_id
1 'polypeptide(L)' 'MNVNFFVTCIGDALKSRMARDSVLLLEKLGCRVNFPEKQGCCGQPAINSGYIKEAIPGMKNMIAALEDN' A
#
# COMPACT_ATOMS: atom_id res chain seq x y z
N MET A 1 2.77 -3.75 18.21
CA MET A 1 3.56 -3.40 17.01
C MET A 1 2.68 -2.56 16.09
N ASN A 2 3.14 -1.41 15.58
CA ASN A 2 2.39 -0.61 14.62
C ASN A 2 2.75 -1.05 13.19
N VAL A 3 1.76 -1.23 12.32
CA VAL A 3 1.94 -1.69 10.94
C VAL A 3 1.20 -0.76 9.99
N ASN A 4 1.93 -0.06 9.13
CA ASN A 4 1.33 0.61 7.97
C ASN A 4 1.07 -0.43 6.89
N PHE A 5 -0.20 -0.73 6.63
CA PHE A 5 -0.58 -1.78 5.70
C PHE A 5 -0.65 -1.24 4.27
N PHE A 6 0.21 -1.75 3.40
CA PHE A 6 0.24 -1.41 1.98
C PHE A 6 -0.29 -2.59 1.15
N VAL A 7 -1.52 -2.47 0.66
CA VAL A 7 -2.24 -3.57 -0.02
C VAL A 7 -1.98 -3.63 -1.53
N THR A 8 -1.52 -2.53 -2.14
CA THR A 8 -1.40 -2.31 -3.60
C THR A 8 -2.74 -2.32 -4.35
N CYS A 9 -2.75 -1.80 -5.58
CA CYS A 9 -3.93 -1.80 -6.45
C CYS A 9 -4.41 -3.22 -6.81
N ILE A 10 -3.48 -4.18 -6.99
CA ILE A 10 -3.83 -5.57 -7.31
C ILE A 10 -4.41 -6.26 -6.08
N GLY A 11 -3.82 -6.03 -4.90
CA GLY A 11 -4.31 -6.61 -3.65
C GLY A 11 -5.72 -6.17 -3.35
N ASP A 12 -6.02 -4.88 -3.56
CA ASP A 12 -7.35 -4.33 -3.32
C ASP A 12 -8.37 -4.77 -4.39
N ALA A 13 -8.05 -4.55 -5.67
CA ALA A 13 -9.02 -4.78 -6.76
C ALA A 13 -9.22 -6.26 -7.12
N LEU A 14 -8.18 -7.10 -6.99
CA LEU A 14 -8.20 -8.49 -7.49
C LEU A 14 -8.06 -9.54 -6.37
N LYS A 15 -7.56 -9.16 -5.19
CA LYS A 15 -7.28 -10.08 -4.07
C LYS A 15 -7.83 -9.57 -2.73
N SER A 16 -8.97 -8.87 -2.74
CA SER A 16 -9.57 -8.23 -1.56
C SER A 16 -9.74 -9.17 -0.35
N ARG A 17 -10.05 -10.45 -0.58
CA ARG A 17 -10.12 -11.46 0.50
C ARG A 17 -8.78 -11.68 1.19
N MET A 18 -7.70 -11.80 0.42
CA MET A 18 -6.34 -11.94 0.97
C MET A 18 -5.94 -10.70 1.78
N ALA A 19 -6.31 -9.52 1.31
CA ALA A 19 -6.03 -8.26 1.99
C ALA A 19 -6.71 -8.20 3.35
N ARG A 20 -8.02 -8.48 3.38
CA ARG A 20 -8.81 -8.56 4.62
C ARG A 20 -8.22 -9.60 5.58
N ASP A 21 -7.96 -10.81 5.10
CA ASP A 21 -7.48 -11.90 5.97
C ASP A 21 -6.09 -11.60 6.54
N SER A 22 -5.26 -10.84 5.81
CA SER A 22 -3.97 -10.34 6.30
C SER A 22 -4.12 -9.33 7.45
N VAL A 23 -5.07 -8.39 7.33
CA VAL A 23 -5.39 -7.44 8.41
C VAL A 23 -5.89 -8.17 9.65
N LEU A 24 -6.86 -9.09 9.48
CA LEU A 24 -7.43 -9.86 10.59
C LEU A 24 -6.36 -10.71 11.30
N LEU A 25 -5.42 -11.30 10.56
CA LEU A 25 -4.30 -12.04 11.15
C LEU A 25 -3.38 -11.12 11.96
N LEU A 26 -3.02 -9.95 11.42
CA LEU A 26 -2.18 -8.98 12.11
C LEU A 26 -2.83 -8.48 13.41
N GLU A 27 -4.11 -8.15 13.36
CA GLU A 27 -4.88 -7.73 14.54
C GLU A 27 -4.94 -8.85 15.60
N LYS A 28 -5.16 -10.10 15.19
CA LYS A 28 -5.13 -11.27 16.09
C LYS A 28 -3.78 -11.47 16.77
N LEU A 29 -2.69 -11.07 16.11
CA LEU A 29 -1.33 -11.12 16.67
C LEU A 29 -1.00 -9.89 17.54
N GLY A 30 -1.94 -8.98 17.76
CA GLY A 30 -1.76 -7.78 18.58
C GLY A 30 -1.05 -6.62 17.85
N CYS A 31 -1.05 -6.63 16.51
CA CYS A 31 -0.59 -5.50 15.72
C CYS A 31 -1.69 -4.43 15.63
N ARG A 32 -1.30 -3.15 15.72
CA ARG A 32 -2.15 -2.02 15.37
C ARG A 32 -1.94 -1.73 13.89
N VAL A 33 -2.95 -1.99 13.08
CA VAL A 33 -2.89 -1.83 11.63
C VAL A 33 -3.40 -0.44 11.26
N ASN A 34 -2.57 0.33 10.56
CA ASN A 34 -2.90 1.64 10.04
C ASN A 34 -3.02 1.55 8.51
N PHE A 35 -4.07 2.17 7.96
CA PHE A 35 -4.28 2.28 6.52
C PHE A 35 -4.52 3.75 6.15
N PRO A 36 -3.46 4.54 5.90
CA PRO A 36 -3.62 5.95 5.55
C PRO A 36 -4.44 6.15 4.26
N GLU A 37 -5.45 7.02 4.32
CA GLU A 37 -6.36 7.29 3.19
C GLU A 37 -5.66 7.90 1.97
N LYS A 38 -4.51 8.55 2.18
CA LYS A 38 -3.71 9.19 1.13
C LYS A 38 -2.84 8.21 0.34
N GLN A 39 -2.87 6.90 0.63
CA GLN A 39 -2.15 5.90 -0.17
C GLN A 39 -2.59 5.96 -1.64
N GLY A 40 -1.63 5.90 -2.55
CA GLY A 40 -1.86 6.05 -3.99
C GLY A 40 -1.24 4.93 -4.85
N CYS A 41 -0.87 5.27 -6.08
CA CYS A 41 -0.17 4.34 -6.97
C CYS A 41 1.30 4.17 -6.54
N CYS A 42 1.78 2.93 -6.44
CA CYS A 42 3.20 2.65 -6.21
C CYS A 42 4.10 2.81 -7.45
N GLY A 43 3.53 3.10 -8.62
CA GLY A 43 4.28 3.30 -9.86
C GLY A 43 4.77 2.03 -10.55
N GLN A 44 4.57 0.83 -9.96
CA GLN A 44 5.11 -0.43 -10.50
C GLN A 44 4.74 -0.69 -11.97
N PRO A 45 3.48 -0.50 -12.43
CA PRO A 45 3.14 -0.74 -13.83
C PRO A 45 3.93 0.17 -14.79
N ALA A 46 4.06 1.46 -14.45
CA ALA A 46 4.78 2.43 -15.26
C ALA A 46 6.29 2.12 -15.31
N ILE A 47 6.88 1.72 -14.18
CA ILE A 47 8.29 1.27 -14.10
C ILE A 47 8.52 0.06 -15.01
N ASN A 48 7.66 -0.96 -14.93
CA ASN A 48 7.77 -2.17 -15.73
C ASN A 48 7.67 -1.90 -17.24
N SER A 49 7.04 -0.79 -17.63
CA SER A 49 6.89 -0.36 -19.02
C SER A 49 7.91 0.69 -19.47
N GLY A 50 8.89 1.04 -18.63
CA GLY A 50 9.97 1.98 -18.97
C GLY A 50 9.68 3.46 -18.66
N TYR A 51 8.50 3.79 -18.13
CA TYR A 51 8.07 5.16 -17.80
C TYR A 51 8.48 5.55 -16.36
N ILE A 52 9.77 5.47 -16.08
CA ILE A 52 10.29 5.68 -14.72
C ILE A 52 10.05 7.12 -14.24
N LYS A 53 10.26 8.12 -15.11
CA LYS A 53 10.11 9.54 -14.73
C LYS A 53 8.67 9.87 -14.37
N GLU A 54 7.73 9.28 -15.09
CA GLU A 54 6.29 9.44 -14.91
C GLU A 54 5.79 8.68 -13.67
N ALA A 55 6.48 7.63 -13.24
CA ALA A 55 6.15 6.88 -12.03
C ALA A 55 6.55 7.62 -10.73
N ILE A 56 7.60 8.46 -10.77
CA ILE A 56 8.17 9.13 -9.59
C ILE A 56 7.15 9.91 -8.75
N PRO A 57 6.25 10.74 -9.33
CA PRO A 57 5.28 11.49 -8.54
C PRO A 57 4.36 10.59 -7.70
N GLY A 58 3.88 9.48 -8.29
CA GLY A 58 3.04 8.51 -7.57
C GLY A 58 3.78 7.86 -6.41
N MET A 59 5.03 7.44 -6.64
CA MET A 59 5.89 6.88 -5.59
C MET A 59 6.12 7.86 -4.44
N LYS A 60 6.42 9.13 -4.74
CA LYS A 60 6.61 10.17 -3.72
C LYS A 60 5.35 10.39 -2.88
N ASN A 61 4.18 10.41 -3.50
CA ASN A 61 2.91 10.55 -2.78
C ASN A 61 2.66 9.34 -1.86
N MET A 62 2.96 8.13 -2.31
CA MET A 62 2.87 6.92 -1.48
C MET A 62 3.80 6.98 -0.27
N ILE A 63 5.06 7.39 -0.47
CA ILE A 63 6.04 7.52 0.62
C ILE A 63 5.53 8.52 1.66
N ALA A 64 5.14 9.72 1.23
CA ALA A 64 4.62 10.75 2.13
C ALA A 64 3.39 10.26 2.93
N ALA A 65 2.48 9.52 2.28
CA ALA A 65 1.30 8.97 2.95
C ALA A 65 1.63 7.96 4.07
N LEU A 66 2.76 7.26 3.98
CA LEU A 66 3.20 6.29 4.98
C LEU A 66 4.07 6.91 6.08
N GLU A 67 4.72 8.05 5.80
CA GLU A 67 5.52 8.83 6.77
C GLU A 67 4.65 9.64 7.75
N ASP A 68 3.43 10.01 7.37
CA ASP A 68 2.49 10.82 8.18
C ASP A 68 1.89 10.07 9.42
N ASN A 69 2.36 8.86 9.78
CA ASN A 69 1.77 7.96 10.79
C ASN A 69 2.67 7.59 11.97
#